data_AF-A0A846PD33-F1
#
_entry.id   AF-A0A846PD33-F1
#
_cell.length_a   1.000
_cell.length_b   1.000
_cell.length_c   1.000
_cell.angle_alpha   90.00
_cell.angle_beta   90.00
_cell.angle_gamma   90.00
#
_symmetry.space_group_name_H-M   'P 1'
#
loop_
_entity.id
_entity.type
_entity.pdbx_description
1 polymer ?
#
loop_
_entity_poly.entity_id
_entity_poly.type
_entity_poly.pdbx_seq_one_letter_code
_entity_poly.pdbx_strand_id
1 'polypeptide(L)' 'MSQDIGARFYRSEDLGAIKKILSDYSSLTGRVWSNQLVERMITDALEEQPDGVFVAEKGGKVVGFAIVLHKEYLERRTE' A
#
# COMPACT_ATOMS: atom_id res chain seq x y z
N MET A 1 -20.60 14.40 -11.79
CA MET A 1 -19.78 13.35 -12.43
C MET A 1 -19.13 12.55 -11.33
N SER A 2 -19.42 11.25 -11.19
CA SER A 2 -18.63 10.41 -10.28
C SER A 2 -17.21 10.40 -10.82
N GLN A 3 -16.25 10.70 -9.96
CA GLN A 3 -14.85 10.49 -10.31
C GLN A 3 -14.54 9.07 -9.84
N ASP A 4 -14.58 8.13 -10.78
CA ASP A 4 -14.37 6.72 -10.47
C ASP A 4 -12.97 6.52 -9.91
N ILE A 5 -12.90 5.73 -8.84
CA ILE A 5 -11.65 5.31 -8.21
C ILE A 5 -11.38 3.90 -8.69
N GLY A 6 -10.30 3.72 -9.45
CA GLY A 6 -9.80 2.40 -9.85
C GLY A 6 -8.84 1.85 -8.81
N ALA A 7 -8.73 0.53 -8.73
CA ALA A 7 -7.68 -0.14 -7.99
C ALA A 7 -6.77 -0.89 -8.96
N ARG A 8 -5.45 -0.85 -8.72
CA ARG A 8 -4.47 -1.62 -9.49
C ARG A 8 -3.34 -2.11 -8.58
N PHE A 9 -2.59 -3.10 -9.05
CA PHE A 9 -1.37 -3.53 -8.37
C PHE A 9 -0.38 -2.37 -8.22
N TYR A 10 0.31 -2.38 -7.08
CA TYR A 10 1.41 -1.49 -6.78
C TYR A 10 2.55 -1.66 -7.79
N ARG A 11 3.23 -0.54 -8.06
CA ARG A 11 4.48 -0.47 -8.82
C ARG A 11 5.50 0.31 -8.01
N SER A 12 6.78 0.09 -8.26
CA SER A 12 7.87 0.79 -7.53
C SER A 12 7.77 2.33 -7.61
N GLU A 13 7.22 2.87 -8.69
CA GLU A 13 6.95 4.30 -8.87
C GLU A 13 5.91 4.87 -7.89
N ASP A 14 5.03 4.04 -7.33
CA ASP A 14 3.96 4.47 -6.43
C ASP A 14 4.45 4.74 -5.00
N LEU A 15 5.65 4.27 -4.64
CA LEU A 15 6.21 4.42 -3.29
C LEU A 15 6.26 5.90 -2.85
N GLY A 16 6.58 6.79 -3.77
CA GLY A 16 6.59 8.24 -3.50
C GLY A 16 5.22 8.78 -3.10
N ALA A 17 4.16 8.30 -3.76
CA ALA A 17 2.79 8.69 -3.44
C ALA A 17 2.33 8.12 -2.09
N ILE A 18 2.68 6.86 -1.78
CA ILE A 18 2.35 6.22 -0.50
C ILE A 18 3.01 6.95 0.67
N LYS A 19 4.30 7.30 0.54
CA LYS A 19 5.01 8.10 1.55
C LYS A 19 4.33 9.43 1.81
N LYS A 20 3.90 10.12 0.74
CA LYS A 20 3.17 11.38 0.84
C LYS A 20 1.83 11.23 1.54
N ILE A 21 1.06 10.20 1.19
CA ILE A 21 -0.23 9.90 1.84
C ILE A 21 -0.03 9.70 3.34
N LEU A 22 0.98 8.92 3.73
CA LEU A 22 1.25 8.61 5.14
C LEU A 22 1.91 9.76 5.91
N SER A 23 2.65 10.65 5.24
CA SER A 23 3.18 11.87 5.88
C SER A 23 2.06 12.88 6.15
N ASP A 24 1.10 12.98 5.25
CA ASP A 24 -0.05 13.89 5.38
C ASP A 24 -1.12 13.31 6.33
N TYR A 25 -1.11 11.98 6.53
CA TYR A 25 -2.01 11.29 7.46
C TYR A 25 -1.53 11.46 8.90
N SER A 26 -2.19 12.37 9.63
CA SER A 26 -2.09 12.46 11.09
C SER A 26 -2.75 11.24 11.72
N SER A 27 -1.95 10.21 11.97
CA SER A 27 -2.42 8.99 12.63
C SER A 27 -3.13 9.34 13.94
N LEU A 28 -4.34 8.83 14.14
CA LEU A 28 -5.09 8.95 15.39
C LEU A 28 -4.32 8.37 16.60
N THR A 29 -3.32 7.52 16.34
CA THR A 29 -2.42 6.94 17.35
C THR A 29 -1.14 7.75 17.59
N GLY A 30 -0.95 8.88 16.91
CA GLY A 30 0.27 9.68 16.98
C GLY A 30 1.50 9.05 16.31
N ARG A 31 1.34 7.91 15.64
CA ARG A 31 2.43 7.27 14.88
C ARG A 31 2.88 8.19 13.75
N VAL A 32 4.15 8.57 13.79
CA VAL A 32 4.83 9.28 12.70
C VAL A 32 5.33 8.25 11.68
N TRP A 33 4.87 8.37 10.44
CA TRP A 33 5.32 7.53 9.34
C TRP A 33 6.58 8.13 8.70
N SER A 34 7.75 7.67 9.15
CA SER A 34 9.01 8.04 8.48
C SER A 34 9.13 7.34 7.13
N ASN A 35 9.84 7.96 6.18
CA ASN A 35 10.06 7.37 4.85
C ASN A 35 10.65 5.95 4.91
N GLN A 36 11.57 5.71 5.85
CA GLN A 36 12.18 4.40 6.07
C GLN A 36 11.18 3.37 6.61
N LEU A 37 10.27 3.79 7.51
CA LEU A 37 9.24 2.90 8.04
C LEU A 37 8.25 2.50 6.94
N VAL A 38 7.89 3.43 6.06
CA VAL A 38 7.01 3.17 4.91
C VAL A 38 7.68 2.24 3.90
N GLU A 39 8.96 2.49 3.57
CA GLU A 39 9.74 1.60 2.69
C GLU A 39 9.76 0.18 3.24
N ARG A 40 10.12 0.02 4.52
CA ARG A 40 10.18 -1.28 5.15
C ARG A 40 8.82 -1.98 5.15
N MET A 41 7.75 -1.27 5.51
CA MET A 41 6.39 -1.82 5.49
C MET A 41 5.99 -2.34 4.11
N ILE A 42 6.31 -1.61 3.03
CA ILE A 42 5.99 -2.04 1.66
C ILE A 42 6.87 -3.22 1.23
N THR A 43 8.16 -3.19 1.56
CA THR A 43 9.08 -4.31 1.27
C THR A 43 8.62 -5.58 1.98
N ASP A 44 8.39 -5.52 3.30
CA ASP A 44 7.93 -6.66 4.09
C ASP A 44 6.60 -7.20 3.52
N ALA A 45 5.67 -6.32 3.14
CA ALA A 45 4.41 -6.70 2.52
C ALA A 45 4.59 -7.40 1.16
N LEU A 46 5.52 -6.95 0.31
CA LEU A 46 5.80 -7.57 -1.00
C LEU A 46 6.58 -8.88 -0.88
N GLU A 47 7.43 -9.02 0.14
CA GLU A 47 8.11 -10.28 0.44
C GLU A 47 7.12 -11.35 0.93
N GLU A 48 6.16 -10.95 1.76
CA GLU A 48 5.13 -11.85 2.29
C GLU A 48 3.97 -12.08 1.32
N GLN A 49 3.63 -11.09 0.49
CA GLN A 49 2.50 -11.09 -0.43
C GLN A 49 2.89 -10.35 -1.73
N PRO A 50 3.59 -11.01 -2.67
CA PRO A 50 4.11 -10.37 -3.89
C PRO A 50 3.07 -9.60 -4.71
N ASP A 51 1.82 -10.05 -4.67
CA ASP A 51 0.64 -9.51 -5.34
C ASP A 51 -0.40 -8.93 -4.37
N GLY A 52 -0.03 -8.72 -3.09
CA GLY A 52 -0.94 -8.24 -2.05
C GLY A 52 -1.03 -6.72 -1.91
N VAL A 53 -0.18 -5.95 -2.60
CA VAL A 53 -0.17 -4.48 -2.47
C VAL A 53 -0.88 -3.82 -3.64
N PHE A 54 -1.88 -3.01 -3.32
CA PHE A 54 -2.72 -2.28 -4.29
C PHE A 54 -2.67 -0.78 -4.04
N VAL A 55 -2.85 -0.02 -5.11
CA VAL A 55 -3.05 1.43 -5.05
C VAL A 55 -4.40 1.82 -5.63
N ALA A 56 -5.04 2.80 -4.99
CA ALA A 56 -6.25 3.44 -5.48
C ALA A 56 -5.86 4.63 -6.35
N GLU A 57 -6.38 4.69 -7.57
CA GLU A 57 -6.06 5.72 -8.55
C GLU A 57 -7.32 6.50 -8.95
N LYS A 58 -7.17 7.82 -9.02
CA LYS A 58 -8.22 8.75 -9.45
C LYS A 58 -7.61 9.81 -10.37
N GLY A 59 -7.94 9.74 -11.66
CA GLY A 59 -7.43 10.66 -12.68
C GLY A 59 -5.91 10.63 -12.82
N GLY A 60 -5.30 9.45 -12.89
CA GLY A 60 -3.85 9.27 -13.03
C GLY A 60 -3.04 9.52 -11.75
N LYS A 61 -3.71 9.81 -10.62
CA LYS A 61 -3.06 10.08 -9.33
C LYS A 61 -3.39 8.99 -8.33
N VAL A 62 -2.38 8.49 -7.65
CA VAL A 62 -2.54 7.62 -6.48
C VAL A 62 -3.13 8.45 -5.34
N VAL A 63 -4.28 8.01 -4.84
CA VAL A 63 -5.03 8.66 -3.75
C VAL A 63 -5.17 7.79 -2.50
N GLY A 64 -4.72 6.54 -2.57
CA GLY A 64 -4.77 5.58 -1.47
C GLY A 64 -4.00 4.31 -1.79
N PHE A 65 -3.81 3.46 -0.80
CA PHE A 65 -3.22 2.13 -0.97
C PHE A 65 -3.83 1.14 0.02
N ALA A 66 -3.70 -0.15 -0.29
CA ALA A 66 -4.11 -1.25 0.56
C ALA A 66 -3.04 -2.34 0.53
N ILE A 67 -2.79 -2.95 1.69
CA ILE A 67 -2.01 -4.18 1.81
C ILE A 67 -2.99 -5.28 2.18
N VAL A 68 -3.08 -6.30 1.36
CA VAL A 68 -4.00 -7.42 1.47
C VAL A 68 -3.19 -8.70 1.69
N LEU A 69 -3.65 -9.53 2.63
CA LEU A 69 -3.10 -10.86 2.85
C LEU A 69 -3.98 -11.87 2.12
N HIS A 70 -3.42 -12.58 1.13
CA HIS A 70 -4.13 -13.62 0.40
C HIS A 70 -4.23 -14.87 1.27
N LYS A 71 -5.46 -15.35 1.50
CA LYS A 71 -5.73 -16.54 2.31
C LYS A 71 -4.93 -17.75 1.82
N GLU A 72 -4.84 -17.93 0.51
CA GLU A 72 -4.14 -19.05 -0.13
C GLU A 72 -2.63 -19.04 0.14
N TYR A 73 -2.04 -17.86 0.34
CA TYR A 73 -0.61 -17.73 0.65
C TYR A 73 -0.30 -18.11 2.11
N LEU A 74 -1.27 -17.91 3.01
CA LEU A 74 -1.16 -18.34 4.40
C LEU A 74 -1.16 -19.87 4.52
N GLU A 75 -1.95 -20.55 3.69
CA GLU A 75 -2.08 -22.01 3.70
C GLU A 75 -0.79 -22.71 3.21
N ARG A 76 -0.08 -22.12 2.23
CA ARG A 76 1.19 -22.64 1.69
C ARG A 76 2.40 -22.58 2.63
N ARG A 77 2.37 -21.76 3.68
CA ARG A 77 3.49 -21.65 4.65
C ARG A 77 3.42 -22.68 5.78
N THR A 78 2.31 -23.39 5.89
CA THR A 78 2.04 -24.40 6.93
C THR A 78 2.19 -25.85 6.45
N GLU A 79 2.55 -26.06 5.18
CA GLU A 79 2.96 -27.35 4.61
C GLU A 79 4.49 -27.47 4.56
#